data_AF-A0A2V6FG32-F1
#
_entry.id   AF-A0A2V6FG32-F1
#
_cell.length_a   1.000
_cell.length_b   1.000
_cell.length_c   1.000
_cell.angle_alpha   90.00
_cell.angle_beta   90.00
_cell.angle_gamma   90.00
#
_symmetry.space_group_name_H-M   'P 1'
#
loop_
_entity.id
_entity.type
_entity.pdbx_description
1 polymer ?
#
loop_
_entity_poly.entity_id
_entity_poly.type
_entity_poly.pdbx_seq_one_letter_code
_entity_poly.pdbx_strand_id
1 'polypeptide(L)'
;MELPITTKLPREAVAEWIRLLRSNVTDLEKAKIDLGLISMANNGVLVRLAERLPDKALGFSKLSPYRAKTAAEFLDEPNLAQWSFQGTLTEHMPPSKVLTLIEELLGSPAQAIRSTSFMANAANFHWKGAPADGSGSLHLFDFKGFNRKQRFSLTAGLKCPLEGSKSPEVQDYVKRVSASTGIPFHKGNISTVAEDIRDDPSRSKALLIGQICFDEAIEVAADEIRARSKLPLAPTALSHDRAFTIRAELWGGDSSGRVDLASVIKNVLKSTVPDLVFENSDGEAIQFTKRIAPNTEVLIIISRALPRLGKAFTVEIGVRSTKPGMAGFRFKTNVFRLERTTQAKCWVYSNRGEAIAVADKAVEVINTVLPVFESALRSYFDPWPEELPAQIQQRGSITARQALVQAVPLVRHQFPDAQLIRIVNTSRSLEVRDAEGPEVSIDGRLTLNGAWWLHFYSAAQDVSVEVNVPAAGRIRLLDHGDQYQNPNARGILVPIGEDWIDSDRAFAIAEEQGGRGRRGSGRMFGVSTKLHSPRSRPACWEIMYLVTDERGRNDLIVQIDAH
;
A
#
# COMPACT_ATOMS: atom_id res chain seq x y z
N MET A 1 18.47 11.21 3.79
CA MET A 1 18.98 12.58 3.58
C MET A 1 18.86 12.93 2.11
N GLU A 2 18.16 13.99 1.75
CA GLU A 2 18.10 14.47 0.36
C GLU A 2 19.35 15.33 0.07
N LEU A 3 20.03 15.03 -1.03
CA LEU A 3 21.21 15.74 -1.51
C LEU A 3 20.79 16.71 -2.62
N PRO A 4 21.21 17.98 -2.56
CA PRO A 4 20.82 18.96 -3.57
C PRO A 4 21.44 18.60 -4.93
N ILE A 5 20.59 18.41 -5.93
CA ILE A 5 20.98 18.34 -7.34
C ILE A 5 20.36 19.53 -8.07
N THR A 6 21.20 20.48 -8.48
CA THR A 6 20.80 21.69 -9.21
C THR A 6 20.84 21.50 -10.73
N THR A 7 21.56 20.49 -11.21
CA THR A 7 21.64 20.19 -12.64
C THR A 7 20.32 19.68 -13.19
N LYS A 8 20.07 19.99 -14.46
CA LYS A 8 18.97 19.44 -15.26
C LYS A 8 19.47 18.40 -16.26
N LEU A 9 20.76 18.06 -16.25
CA LEU A 9 21.39 17.15 -17.19
C LEU A 9 21.55 15.75 -16.57
N PRO A 10 21.01 14.68 -17.19
CA PRO A 10 21.14 13.32 -16.67
C PRO A 10 22.59 12.88 -16.45
N ARG A 11 23.49 13.26 -17.37
CA ARG A 11 24.92 12.89 -17.25
C ARG A 11 25.52 13.36 -15.94
N GLU A 12 25.25 14.62 -15.57
CA GLU A 12 25.81 15.21 -14.35
C GLU A 12 25.17 14.60 -13.10
N ALA A 13 23.85 14.39 -13.11
CA ALA A 13 23.15 13.79 -11.96
C ALA A 13 23.58 12.33 -11.70
N VAL A 14 23.70 11.53 -12.77
CA VAL A 14 24.14 10.13 -12.66
C VAL A 14 25.64 10.08 -12.33
N ALA A 15 26.48 10.93 -12.92
CA ALA A 15 27.90 11.00 -12.56
C ALA A 15 28.10 11.34 -11.08
N GLU A 16 27.28 12.25 -10.52
CA GLU A 16 27.32 12.57 -9.09
C GLU A 16 26.94 11.37 -8.22
N TRP A 17 25.91 10.61 -8.62
CA TRP A 17 25.53 9.36 -7.93
C TRP A 17 26.69 8.33 -7.95
N ILE A 18 27.35 8.13 -9.10
CA ILE A 18 28.52 7.23 -9.22
C ILE A 18 29.70 7.73 -8.38
N ARG A 19 29.98 9.03 -8.43
CA ARG A 19 31.06 9.68 -7.66
C ARG A 19 30.87 9.44 -6.16
N LEU A 20 29.65 9.59 -5.66
CA LEU A 20 29.35 9.37 -4.25
C LEU A 20 29.56 7.91 -3.84
N LEU A 21 29.16 6.94 -4.67
CA LEU A 21 29.42 5.53 -4.38
C LEU A 21 30.92 5.24 -4.32
N ARG A 22 31.67 5.60 -5.37
CA ARG A 22 33.13 5.33 -5.42
C ARG A 22 33.92 6.04 -4.32
N SER A 23 33.50 7.25 -3.94
CA SER A 23 34.24 8.06 -2.97
C SER A 23 33.94 7.69 -1.52
N ASN A 24 32.73 7.16 -1.24
CA ASN A 24 32.23 7.07 0.14
C ASN A 24 31.84 5.66 0.59
N VAL A 25 31.91 4.66 -0.28
CA VAL A 25 31.59 3.27 0.07
C VAL A 25 32.88 2.47 0.32
N THR A 26 32.93 1.69 1.40
CA THR A 26 34.12 0.90 1.78
C THR A 26 34.15 -0.49 1.16
N ASP A 27 33.01 -1.03 0.77
CA ASP A 27 32.83 -2.41 0.30
C ASP A 27 31.90 -2.49 -0.91
N LEU A 28 32.17 -1.64 -1.91
CA LEU A 28 31.32 -1.47 -3.09
C LEU A 28 30.91 -2.79 -3.77
N GLU A 29 31.77 -3.81 -3.73
CA GLU A 29 31.50 -5.12 -4.33
C GLU A 29 30.37 -5.91 -3.66
N LYS A 30 29.89 -5.50 -2.48
CA LYS A 30 28.67 -6.05 -1.85
C LYS A 30 27.40 -5.30 -2.24
N ALA A 31 27.52 -4.15 -2.92
CA ALA A 31 26.37 -3.34 -3.26
C ALA A 31 25.44 -4.07 -4.23
N LYS A 32 24.14 -4.02 -3.98
CA LYS A 32 23.12 -4.32 -4.99
C LYS A 32 22.86 -3.05 -5.80
N ILE A 33 22.92 -3.12 -7.13
CA ILE A 33 22.68 -1.97 -8.01
C ILE A 33 21.56 -2.26 -9.00
N ASP A 34 20.51 -1.43 -8.93
CA ASP A 34 19.36 -1.48 -9.82
C ASP A 34 19.38 -0.29 -10.76
N LEU A 35 19.01 -0.53 -12.02
CA LEU A 35 18.89 0.50 -13.03
C LEU A 35 17.50 0.48 -13.67
N GLY A 36 16.85 1.63 -13.67
CA GLY A 36 15.65 1.93 -14.43
C GLY A 36 15.96 2.96 -15.52
N LEU A 37 15.65 2.63 -16.77
CA LEU A 37 15.78 3.53 -17.92
C LEU A 37 14.43 3.64 -18.63
N ILE A 38 13.98 4.85 -18.96
CA ILE A 38 12.75 5.05 -19.73
C ILE A 38 13.07 5.93 -20.93
N SER A 39 13.00 5.37 -22.13
CA SER A 39 13.23 6.09 -23.38
C SER A 39 11.91 6.61 -23.95
N MET A 40 11.82 7.92 -24.13
CA MET A 40 10.61 8.57 -24.64
C MET A 40 10.57 8.66 -26.18
N ALA A 41 11.73 8.68 -26.83
CA ALA A 41 11.84 8.97 -28.26
C ALA A 41 13.05 8.32 -28.94
N ASN A 42 14.17 8.12 -28.22
CA ASN A 42 15.40 7.58 -28.78
C ASN A 42 16.00 6.55 -27.82
N ASN A 43 16.00 5.29 -28.25
CA ASN A 43 16.39 4.14 -27.44
C ASN A 43 17.87 3.80 -27.51
N GLY A 44 18.71 4.69 -28.05
CA GLY A 44 20.13 4.41 -28.20
C GLY A 44 20.83 4.03 -26.88
N VAL A 45 20.34 4.52 -25.75
CA VAL A 45 20.82 4.11 -24.42
C VAL A 45 20.39 2.67 -24.08
N LEU A 46 19.13 2.31 -24.35
CA LEU A 46 18.60 0.97 -24.09
C LEU A 46 19.25 -0.09 -25.00
N VAL A 47 19.46 0.24 -26.29
CA VAL A 47 20.17 -0.63 -27.24
C VAL A 47 21.58 -0.92 -26.73
N ARG A 48 22.32 0.13 -26.34
CA ARG A 48 23.67 -0.03 -25.77
C ARG A 48 23.70 -0.84 -24.48
N LEU A 49 22.66 -0.72 -23.64
CA LEU A 49 22.53 -1.54 -22.45
C LEU A 49 22.32 -3.01 -22.84
N ALA A 50 21.38 -3.29 -23.74
CA ALA A 50 21.07 -4.66 -24.19
C ALA A 50 22.29 -5.37 -24.79
N GLU A 51 23.08 -4.66 -25.62
CA GLU A 51 24.35 -5.18 -26.20
C GLU A 51 25.40 -5.60 -25.16
N ARG A 52 25.30 -5.09 -23.92
CA ARG A 52 26.29 -5.30 -22.85
C ARG A 52 25.76 -6.23 -21.74
N LEU A 53 24.50 -6.62 -21.81
CA LEU A 53 23.89 -7.59 -20.92
C LEU A 53 23.93 -9.00 -21.53
N PRO A 54 23.90 -10.06 -20.71
CA PRO A 54 23.68 -11.41 -21.23
C PRO A 54 22.40 -11.48 -22.06
N ASP A 55 22.37 -12.29 -23.12
CA ASP A 55 21.21 -12.43 -24.03
C ASP A 55 19.89 -12.74 -23.32
N LYS A 56 19.98 -13.45 -22.19
CA LYS A 56 18.86 -13.86 -21.35
C LYS A 56 18.46 -12.84 -20.28
N ALA A 57 19.20 -11.74 -20.14
CA ALA A 57 18.90 -10.69 -19.16
C ALA A 57 17.53 -10.08 -19.45
N LEU A 58 16.63 -10.18 -18.47
CA LEU A 58 15.25 -9.69 -18.57
C LEU A 58 15.19 -8.24 -18.07
N GLY A 59 14.25 -7.45 -18.60
CA GLY A 59 13.95 -6.12 -18.05
C GLY A 59 13.43 -5.12 -19.06
N PHE A 60 13.56 -5.41 -20.37
CA PHE A 60 13.14 -4.52 -21.45
C PHE A 60 11.64 -4.61 -21.70
N SER A 61 10.88 -3.53 -21.63
CA SER A 61 9.42 -3.54 -21.84
C SER A 61 8.96 -2.32 -22.63
N LYS A 62 7.84 -2.42 -23.33
CA LYS A 62 7.13 -1.24 -23.86
C LYS A 62 6.35 -0.59 -22.71
N LEU A 63 6.10 0.73 -22.78
CA LEU A 63 5.34 1.51 -21.79
C LEU A 63 3.80 1.20 -21.76
N SER A 64 3.41 -0.04 -22.08
CA SER A 64 2.05 -0.56 -22.25
C SER A 64 2.05 -2.03 -21.76
N PRO A 65 0.93 -2.74 -21.47
CA PRO A 65 0.92 -3.96 -20.65
C PRO A 65 1.42 -5.20 -21.43
N TYR A 66 2.67 -5.14 -21.87
CA TYR A 66 3.37 -6.20 -22.56
C TYR A 66 4.39 -6.83 -21.63
N ARG A 67 4.66 -8.12 -21.87
CA ARG A 67 5.78 -8.78 -21.21
C ARG A 67 7.06 -8.02 -21.42
N ALA A 68 7.90 -7.97 -20.39
CA ALA A 68 9.28 -7.60 -20.62
C ALA A 68 9.92 -8.63 -21.60
N LYS A 69 11.07 -8.31 -22.14
CA LYS A 69 11.80 -9.13 -23.10
C LYS A 69 13.20 -9.34 -22.58
N THR A 70 13.85 -10.39 -23.05
CA THR A 70 15.28 -10.55 -22.85
C THR A 70 16.05 -9.50 -23.65
N ALA A 71 17.34 -9.31 -23.38
CA ALA A 71 18.20 -8.45 -24.18
C ALA A 71 18.18 -8.85 -25.66
N ALA A 72 18.30 -10.15 -25.97
CA ALA A 72 18.24 -10.66 -27.35
C ALA A 72 16.88 -10.37 -28.00
N GLU A 73 15.78 -10.71 -27.32
CA GLU A 73 14.42 -10.44 -27.81
C GLU A 73 14.14 -8.95 -28.04
N PHE A 74 14.78 -8.06 -27.27
CA PHE A 74 14.67 -6.62 -27.46
C PHE A 74 15.47 -6.12 -28.67
N LEU A 75 16.68 -6.67 -28.88
CA LEU A 75 17.52 -6.31 -30.04
C LEU A 75 16.90 -6.77 -31.37
N ASP A 76 16.12 -7.86 -31.35
CA ASP A 76 15.41 -8.39 -32.51
C ASP A 76 14.11 -7.63 -32.85
N GLU A 77 13.71 -6.62 -32.05
CA GLU A 77 12.45 -5.91 -32.27
C GLU A 77 12.52 -4.87 -33.39
N PRO A 78 11.62 -4.95 -34.39
CA PRO A 78 11.65 -4.05 -35.54
C PRO A 78 11.16 -2.63 -35.22
N ASN A 79 10.46 -2.43 -34.09
CA ASN A 79 9.99 -1.11 -33.64
C ASN A 79 10.32 -0.85 -32.17
N LEU A 80 11.37 -0.05 -31.98
CA LEU A 80 11.88 0.33 -30.68
C LEU A 80 11.19 1.56 -30.07
N ALA A 81 10.11 2.12 -30.62
CA ALA A 81 9.49 3.30 -29.99
C ALA A 81 8.93 3.00 -28.57
N GLN A 82 9.24 3.87 -27.60
CA GLN A 82 8.71 3.87 -26.21
C GLN A 82 8.99 2.61 -25.39
N TRP A 83 10.28 2.35 -25.16
CA TRP A 83 10.74 1.25 -24.32
C TRP A 83 11.33 1.73 -22.99
N SER A 84 11.33 0.83 -22.03
CA SER A 84 11.99 0.96 -20.73
C SER A 84 12.81 -0.28 -20.41
N PHE A 85 13.81 -0.12 -19.57
CA PHE A 85 14.49 -1.19 -18.87
C PHE A 85 14.32 -1.00 -17.37
N GLN A 86 14.07 -2.08 -16.63
CA GLN A 86 14.16 -2.10 -15.18
C GLN A 86 14.74 -3.44 -14.75
N GLY A 87 15.83 -3.43 -13.99
CA GLY A 87 16.46 -4.65 -13.50
C GLY A 87 17.67 -4.41 -12.60
N THR A 88 18.10 -5.50 -11.93
CA THR A 88 19.23 -5.56 -11.00
C THR A 88 20.49 -5.95 -11.76
N LEU A 89 21.34 -4.97 -12.07
CA LEU A 89 22.53 -5.20 -12.91
C LEU A 89 23.57 -6.08 -12.21
N THR A 90 23.58 -6.07 -10.88
CA THR A 90 24.49 -6.87 -10.06
C THR A 90 24.20 -8.38 -10.06
N GLU A 91 23.06 -8.80 -10.62
CA GLU A 91 22.79 -10.22 -10.89
C GLU A 91 23.59 -10.76 -12.08
N HIS A 92 24.09 -9.87 -12.94
CA HIS A 92 24.77 -10.24 -14.18
C HIS A 92 26.27 -9.93 -14.17
N MET A 93 26.70 -8.97 -13.35
CA MET A 93 28.09 -8.55 -13.27
C MET A 93 28.41 -7.88 -11.92
N PRO A 94 29.68 -7.87 -11.47
CA PRO A 94 30.05 -7.23 -10.21
C PRO A 94 29.77 -5.71 -10.20
N PRO A 95 29.49 -5.10 -9.03
CA PRO A 95 29.14 -3.68 -8.89
C PRO A 95 30.11 -2.71 -9.57
N SER A 96 31.42 -2.95 -9.51
CA SER A 96 32.41 -2.12 -10.21
C SER A 96 32.18 -2.09 -11.72
N LYS A 97 31.90 -3.24 -12.34
CA LYS A 97 31.56 -3.33 -13.76
C LYS A 97 30.22 -2.68 -14.07
N VAL A 98 29.23 -2.80 -13.17
CA VAL A 98 27.95 -2.10 -13.30
C VAL A 98 28.15 -0.58 -13.35
N LEU A 99 28.95 -0.01 -12.45
CA LEU A 99 29.21 1.43 -12.47
C LEU A 99 29.89 1.87 -13.76
N THR A 100 30.90 1.12 -14.23
CA THR A 100 31.56 1.38 -15.52
C THR A 100 30.58 1.30 -16.69
N LEU A 101 29.70 0.29 -16.70
CA LEU A 101 28.63 0.18 -17.69
C LEU A 101 27.72 1.41 -17.69
N ILE A 102 27.27 1.87 -16.51
CA ILE A 102 26.42 3.07 -16.42
C ILE A 102 27.19 4.30 -16.94
N GLU A 103 28.47 4.47 -16.65
CA GLU A 103 29.30 5.55 -17.21
C GLU A 103 29.40 5.47 -18.73
N GLU A 104 29.61 4.29 -19.29
CA GLU A 104 29.61 4.08 -20.74
C GLU A 104 28.26 4.47 -21.37
N LEU A 105 27.15 4.13 -20.71
CA LEU A 105 25.82 4.54 -21.16
C LEU A 105 25.68 6.05 -21.22
N LEU A 106 26.25 6.79 -20.25
CA LEU A 106 26.29 8.25 -20.27
C LEU A 106 27.07 8.81 -21.47
N GLY A 107 28.02 8.04 -22.01
CA GLY A 107 28.74 8.33 -23.26
C GLY A 107 27.88 8.31 -24.53
N SER A 108 26.63 7.84 -24.46
CA SER A 108 25.69 7.86 -25.60
C SER A 108 25.46 9.27 -26.14
N PRO A 109 25.10 9.45 -27.42
CA PRO A 109 24.85 10.78 -28.00
C PRO A 109 23.89 11.63 -27.15
N ALA A 110 24.13 12.94 -27.08
CA ALA A 110 23.39 13.84 -26.19
C ALA A 110 21.86 13.78 -26.39
N GLN A 111 21.40 13.56 -27.62
CA GLN A 111 19.97 13.39 -27.93
C GLN A 111 19.37 12.12 -27.30
N ALA A 112 20.11 11.01 -27.31
CA ALA A 112 19.66 9.75 -26.69
C ALA A 112 19.58 9.89 -25.16
N ILE A 113 20.59 10.52 -24.55
CA ILE A 113 20.60 10.81 -23.10
C ILE A 113 19.46 11.75 -22.73
N ARG A 114 19.26 12.85 -23.47
CA ARG A 114 18.16 13.79 -23.21
C ARG A 114 16.80 13.13 -23.36
N SER A 115 16.68 12.11 -24.21
CA SER A 115 15.44 11.35 -24.44
C SER A 115 15.16 10.26 -23.41
N THR A 116 16.13 9.96 -22.54
CA THR A 116 16.06 8.88 -21.56
C THR A 116 15.95 9.43 -20.13
N SER A 117 15.03 8.87 -19.35
CA SER A 117 14.94 9.07 -17.90
C SER A 117 15.82 8.04 -17.20
N PHE A 118 16.58 8.46 -16.18
CA PHE A 118 17.49 7.60 -15.43
C PHE A 118 17.03 7.45 -13.98
N MET A 119 16.93 6.22 -13.52
CA MET A 119 16.67 5.85 -12.13
C MET A 119 17.75 4.87 -11.70
N ALA A 120 18.55 5.20 -10.69
CA ALA A 120 19.65 4.36 -10.23
C ALA A 120 19.56 4.18 -8.73
N ASN A 121 19.55 2.93 -8.27
CA ASN A 121 19.50 2.58 -6.86
C ASN A 121 20.72 1.73 -6.51
N ALA A 122 21.37 2.06 -5.40
CA ALA A 122 22.37 1.21 -4.78
C ALA A 122 21.95 0.94 -3.34
N ALA A 123 22.11 -0.29 -2.88
CA ALA A 123 21.81 -0.69 -1.50
C ALA A 123 22.81 -1.76 -1.02
N ASN A 124 22.72 -2.14 0.24
CA ASN A 124 23.51 -3.22 0.85
C ASN A 124 25.03 -2.99 0.82
N PHE A 125 25.45 -1.76 1.04
CA PHE A 125 26.86 -1.38 1.15
C PHE A 125 27.12 -0.62 2.45
N HIS A 126 28.39 -0.44 2.82
CA HIS A 126 28.80 0.31 4.00
C HIS A 126 29.35 1.68 3.60
N TRP A 127 28.79 2.72 4.23
CA TRP A 127 29.37 4.06 4.17
C TRP A 127 30.70 4.11 4.94
N LYS A 128 31.65 4.93 4.49
CA LYS A 128 32.86 5.25 5.27
C LYS A 128 32.46 5.75 6.65
N GLY A 129 33.10 5.20 7.68
CA GLY A 129 32.84 5.53 9.08
C GLY A 129 31.62 4.81 9.68
N ALA A 130 30.89 4.01 8.90
CA ALA A 130 29.87 3.12 9.45
C ALA A 130 30.54 1.87 10.07
N PRO A 131 30.01 1.34 11.19
CA PRO A 131 30.43 0.04 11.74
C PRO A 131 29.96 -1.12 10.85
N ALA A 132 30.48 -2.32 11.14
CA ALA A 132 30.34 -3.52 10.31
C ALA A 132 28.92 -4.08 10.19
N ASP A 133 28.00 -3.63 11.04
CA ASP A 133 26.59 -4.02 11.12
C ASP A 133 25.65 -2.92 10.62
N GLY A 134 26.19 -1.79 10.14
CA GLY A 134 25.43 -0.73 9.47
C GLY A 134 25.22 -1.03 7.98
N SER A 135 24.18 -0.47 7.39
CA SER A 135 24.00 -0.53 5.92
C SER A 135 23.58 0.80 5.32
N GLY A 136 23.91 0.98 4.06
CA GLY A 136 23.71 2.20 3.29
C GLY A 136 22.86 1.96 2.05
N SER A 137 22.19 3.04 1.61
CA SER A 137 21.53 3.09 0.33
C SER A 137 21.71 4.45 -0.34
N LEU A 138 21.66 4.49 -1.67
CA LEU A 138 21.75 5.71 -2.47
C LEU A 138 20.80 5.62 -3.67
N HIS A 139 19.86 6.54 -3.75
CA HIS A 139 18.77 6.52 -4.73
C HIS A 139 18.79 7.80 -5.57
N LEU A 140 18.88 7.67 -6.89
CA LEU A 140 18.71 8.74 -7.85
C LEU A 140 17.41 8.52 -8.63
N PHE A 141 16.54 9.53 -8.65
CA PHE A 141 15.27 9.51 -9.37
C PHE A 141 15.14 10.70 -10.32
N ASP A 142 14.89 10.45 -11.62
CA ASP A 142 14.58 11.48 -12.63
C ASP A 142 13.07 11.67 -12.75
N PHE A 143 12.59 12.84 -12.33
CA PHE A 143 11.19 13.28 -12.41
C PHE A 143 10.78 13.83 -13.78
N LYS A 144 11.58 13.64 -14.85
CA LYS A 144 11.26 14.13 -16.20
C LYS A 144 9.82 13.84 -16.64
N GLY A 145 9.25 12.68 -16.28
CA GLY A 145 7.86 12.31 -16.62
C GLY A 145 6.77 13.01 -15.79
N PHE A 146 7.12 13.71 -14.71
CA PHE A 146 6.18 14.24 -13.73
C PHE A 146 6.08 15.78 -13.71
N ASN A 147 6.72 16.49 -14.65
CA ASN A 147 6.69 17.95 -14.78
C ASN A 147 6.96 18.73 -13.48
N ARG A 148 7.82 18.20 -12.60
CA ARG A 148 8.20 18.87 -11.35
C ARG A 148 9.23 19.97 -11.59
N LYS A 149 9.23 21.00 -10.71
CA LYS A 149 10.22 22.10 -10.75
C LYS A 149 11.66 21.59 -10.61
N GLN A 150 11.87 20.58 -9.76
CA GLN A 150 13.14 19.88 -9.58
C GLN A 150 13.12 18.61 -10.42
N ARG A 151 14.14 18.45 -11.27
CA ARG A 151 14.22 17.30 -12.18
C ARG A 151 14.72 16.04 -11.48
N PHE A 152 15.71 16.13 -10.61
CA PHE A 152 16.29 14.95 -9.95
C PHE A 152 16.13 15.02 -8.43
N SER A 153 15.82 13.88 -7.82
CA SER A 153 16.03 13.64 -6.39
C SER A 153 17.18 12.67 -6.21
N LEU A 154 18.13 13.02 -5.34
CA LEU A 154 19.19 12.12 -4.90
C LEU A 154 19.08 11.98 -3.39
N THR A 155 18.87 10.75 -2.92
CA THR A 155 18.65 10.48 -1.50
C THR A 155 19.64 9.44 -1.00
N ALA A 156 20.37 9.76 0.05
CA ALA A 156 21.23 8.84 0.78
C ALA A 156 20.52 8.32 2.03
N GLY A 157 20.52 7.00 2.20
CA GLY A 157 20.00 6.27 3.35
C GLY A 157 21.13 5.65 4.19
N LEU A 158 20.90 5.58 5.49
CA LEU A 158 21.80 4.99 6.49
C LEU A 158 20.94 4.23 7.50
N LYS A 159 21.20 2.93 7.66
CA LYS A 159 20.56 2.06 8.63
C LYS A 159 21.58 1.69 9.70
N CYS A 160 21.25 1.97 10.95
CA CYS A 160 22.03 1.54 12.12
C CYS A 160 21.27 0.44 12.89
N PRO A 161 21.97 -0.52 13.50
CA PRO A 161 21.36 -1.58 14.32
C PRO A 161 21.02 -1.12 15.73
N LEU A 162 21.22 0.16 16.06
CA LEU A 162 20.96 0.73 17.37
C LEU A 162 19.48 1.15 17.52
N GLU A 163 18.94 0.96 18.72
CA GLU A 163 17.57 1.38 19.05
C GLU A 163 17.50 2.85 19.50
N GLY A 164 16.35 3.48 19.24
CA GLY A 164 16.02 4.83 19.70
C GLY A 164 16.65 5.94 18.84
N SER A 165 15.86 6.56 17.97
CA SER A 165 16.30 7.62 17.06
C SER A 165 16.92 8.86 17.73
N LYS A 166 16.69 9.04 19.04
CA LYS A 166 17.22 10.15 19.85
C LYS A 166 18.36 9.74 20.78
N SER A 167 18.83 8.47 20.76
CA SER A 167 19.91 8.05 21.63
C SER A 167 21.22 8.78 21.27
N PRO A 168 22.05 9.15 22.27
CA PRO A 168 23.35 9.77 22.00
C PRO A 168 24.22 8.93 21.06
N GLU A 169 24.13 7.60 21.19
CA GLU A 169 24.86 6.64 20.37
C GLU A 169 24.46 6.71 18.89
N VAL A 170 23.16 6.79 18.58
CA VAL A 170 22.66 7.00 17.21
C VAL A 170 23.11 8.36 16.68
N GLN A 171 23.07 9.42 17.50
CA GLN A 171 23.51 10.75 17.07
C GLN A 171 25.01 10.80 16.77
N ASP A 172 25.83 10.14 17.59
CA ASP A 172 27.28 10.06 17.39
C ASP A 172 27.63 9.17 16.19
N TYR A 173 26.89 8.08 15.99
CA TYR A 173 26.95 7.25 14.78
C TYR A 173 26.72 8.11 13.53
N VAL A 174 25.60 8.84 13.49
CA VAL A 174 25.20 9.65 12.33
C VAL A 174 26.20 10.79 12.08
N LYS A 175 26.71 11.44 13.13
CA LYS A 175 27.77 12.47 13.01
C LYS A 175 29.06 11.91 12.46
N ARG A 176 29.48 10.73 12.92
CA ARG A 176 30.71 10.05 12.46
C ARG A 176 30.64 9.72 10.97
N VAL A 177 29.56 9.07 10.53
CA VAL A 177 29.35 8.78 9.11
C VAL A 177 29.27 10.08 8.30
N SER A 178 28.63 11.13 8.84
CA SER A 178 28.58 12.43 8.18
C SER A 178 29.97 13.03 7.98
N ALA A 179 30.83 12.97 8.99
CA ALA A 179 32.20 13.49 8.93
C ALA A 179 33.07 12.68 7.96
N SER A 180 32.91 11.35 7.93
CA SER A 180 33.70 10.46 7.08
C SER A 180 33.30 10.46 5.60
N THR A 181 32.03 10.77 5.28
CA THR A 181 31.50 10.79 3.90
C THR A 181 31.33 12.20 3.33
N GLY A 182 31.31 13.23 4.19
CA GLY A 182 30.89 14.59 3.82
C GLY A 182 29.38 14.73 3.55
N ILE A 183 28.60 13.65 3.65
CA ILE A 183 27.14 13.67 3.49
C ILE A 183 26.51 14.08 4.83
N PRO A 184 25.69 15.14 4.90
CA PRO A 184 25.14 15.63 6.16
C PRO A 184 23.97 14.78 6.68
N PHE A 185 24.20 13.49 6.97
CA PHE A 185 23.17 12.59 7.51
C PHE A 185 22.53 13.13 8.80
N HIS A 186 23.27 13.87 9.63
CA HIS A 186 22.79 14.52 10.84
C HIS A 186 21.71 15.60 10.61
N LYS A 187 21.53 16.08 9.38
CA LYS A 187 20.45 16.99 8.99
C LYS A 187 19.24 16.26 8.37
N GLY A 188 19.35 14.95 8.19
CA GLY A 188 18.28 14.12 7.65
C GLY A 188 17.23 13.75 8.69
N ASN A 189 16.12 13.20 8.22
CA ASN A 189 15.11 12.59 9.10
C ASN A 189 15.65 11.26 9.66
N ILE A 190 15.65 11.13 10.98
CA ILE A 190 16.05 9.91 11.69
C ILE A 190 14.80 9.28 12.27
N SER A 191 14.50 8.06 11.85
CA SER A 191 13.35 7.27 12.29
C SER A 191 13.77 5.83 12.54
N THR A 192 13.13 5.18 13.50
CA THR A 192 13.29 3.72 13.68
C THR A 192 12.70 3.02 12.47
N VAL A 193 13.52 2.25 11.76
CA VAL A 193 13.07 1.41 10.64
C VAL A 193 12.65 0.07 11.24
N ALA A 194 11.40 -0.33 11.04
CA ALA A 194 11.01 -1.72 11.29
C ALA A 194 11.84 -2.61 10.35
N GLU A 195 12.53 -3.64 10.87
CA GLU A 195 13.20 -4.61 10.01
C GLU A 195 12.21 -5.18 8.98
N ASP A 196 12.70 -5.61 7.81
CA ASP A 196 11.84 -6.25 6.80
C ASP A 196 11.11 -7.42 7.46
N ILE A 197 9.80 -7.25 7.67
CA ILE A 197 8.94 -8.22 8.38
C ILE A 197 9.01 -9.60 7.72
N ARG A 198 9.35 -9.62 6.42
CA ARG A 198 9.34 -10.80 5.54
C ARG A 198 10.47 -11.80 5.79
N ASP A 199 11.57 -11.39 6.41
CA ASP A 199 12.72 -12.30 6.65
C ASP A 199 12.58 -13.08 7.98
N ASP A 200 11.51 -12.86 8.75
CA ASP A 200 11.18 -13.60 9.98
C ASP A 200 9.76 -14.20 9.91
N PRO A 201 9.61 -15.51 9.66
CA PRO A 201 8.31 -16.19 9.61
C PRO A 201 7.46 -16.04 10.88
N SER A 202 8.10 -15.90 12.05
CA SER A 202 7.39 -15.71 13.31
C SER A 202 6.73 -14.32 13.37
N ARG A 203 7.40 -13.32 12.77
CA ARG A 203 6.93 -11.95 12.68
C ARG A 203 5.81 -11.79 11.65
N SER A 204 5.94 -12.39 10.46
CA SER A 204 4.85 -12.43 9.48
C SER A 204 3.58 -13.05 10.07
N LYS A 205 3.72 -14.18 10.77
CA LYS A 205 2.59 -14.86 11.42
C LYS A 205 1.95 -13.97 12.49
N ALA A 206 2.75 -13.31 13.32
CA ALA A 206 2.24 -12.39 14.33
C ALA A 206 1.54 -11.16 13.72
N LEU A 207 2.00 -10.67 12.55
CA LEU A 207 1.34 -9.59 11.82
C LEU A 207 -0.04 -10.03 11.33
N LEU A 208 -0.14 -11.22 10.74
CA LEU A 208 -1.40 -11.81 10.29
C LEU A 208 -2.39 -12.02 11.44
N ILE A 209 -1.95 -12.65 12.53
CA ILE A 209 -2.79 -12.89 13.70
C ILE A 209 -3.26 -11.57 14.30
N GLY A 210 -2.35 -10.60 14.44
CA GLY A 210 -2.69 -9.27 14.89
C GLY A 210 -3.76 -8.60 14.02
N GLN A 211 -3.66 -8.72 12.69
CA GLN A 211 -4.66 -8.17 11.77
C GLN A 211 -6.02 -8.89 11.91
N ILE A 212 -6.04 -10.21 12.09
CA ILE A 212 -7.28 -10.98 12.32
C ILE A 212 -7.95 -10.53 13.63
N CYS A 213 -7.18 -10.46 14.72
CA CYS A 213 -7.64 -9.99 16.02
C CYS A 213 -8.14 -8.53 15.98
N PHE A 214 -7.48 -7.67 15.20
CA PHE A 214 -7.92 -6.31 14.99
C PHE A 214 -9.26 -6.24 14.26
N ASP A 215 -9.44 -7.02 13.19
CA ASP A 215 -10.72 -7.10 12.48
C ASP A 215 -11.85 -7.58 13.40
N GLU A 216 -11.60 -8.57 14.26
CA GLU A 216 -12.58 -9.02 15.26
C GLU A 216 -12.92 -7.95 16.30
N ALA A 217 -11.91 -7.25 16.83
CA ALA A 217 -12.11 -6.18 17.79
C ALA A 217 -12.97 -5.04 17.20
N ILE A 218 -12.80 -4.74 15.91
CA ILE A 218 -13.65 -3.76 15.19
C ILE A 218 -15.10 -4.24 15.12
N GLU A 219 -15.35 -5.51 14.81
CA GLU A 219 -16.73 -6.03 14.75
C GLU A 219 -17.40 -6.08 16.13
N VAL A 220 -16.66 -6.45 17.17
CA VAL A 220 -17.16 -6.39 18.57
C VAL A 220 -17.52 -4.96 18.95
N ALA A 221 -16.66 -3.99 18.63
CA ALA A 221 -16.93 -2.59 18.89
C ALA A 221 -18.13 -2.08 18.07
N ALA A 222 -18.25 -2.48 16.80
CA ALA A 222 -19.37 -2.10 15.93
C ALA A 222 -20.71 -2.62 16.46
N ASP A 223 -20.76 -3.88 16.90
CA ASP A 223 -21.96 -4.48 17.52
C ASP A 223 -22.41 -3.66 18.74
N GLU A 224 -21.47 -3.30 19.62
CA GLU A 224 -21.77 -2.56 20.84
C GLU A 224 -22.18 -1.10 20.55
N ILE A 225 -21.51 -0.40 19.63
CA ILE A 225 -21.88 0.96 19.20
C ILE A 225 -23.31 0.98 18.66
N ARG A 226 -23.64 0.03 17.76
CA ARG A 226 -24.97 -0.06 17.15
C ARG A 226 -26.05 -0.49 18.12
N ALA A 227 -25.72 -1.29 19.13
CA ALA A 227 -26.65 -1.63 20.20
C ALA A 227 -27.00 -0.42 21.08
N ARG A 228 -26.03 0.50 21.28
CA ARG A 228 -26.20 1.71 22.11
C ARG A 228 -26.92 2.85 21.40
N SER A 229 -26.82 2.97 20.08
CA SER A 229 -27.44 4.06 19.31
C SER A 229 -27.93 3.61 17.94
N LYS A 230 -29.15 4.05 17.57
CA LYS A 230 -29.69 3.93 16.21
C LYS A 230 -29.36 5.13 15.32
N LEU A 231 -28.80 6.20 15.88
CA LEU A 231 -28.43 7.39 15.14
C LEU A 231 -27.05 7.21 14.49
N PRO A 232 -26.79 7.86 13.33
CA PRO A 232 -25.46 7.92 12.76
C PRO A 232 -24.44 8.43 13.79
N LEU A 233 -23.26 7.81 13.81
CA LEU A 233 -22.15 8.12 14.69
C LEU A 233 -21.68 9.58 14.53
N ALA A 234 -21.63 10.08 13.30
CA ALA A 234 -21.29 11.47 13.00
C ALA A 234 -22.26 12.08 11.97
N PRO A 235 -23.42 12.60 12.39
CA PRO A 235 -24.41 13.15 11.47
C PRO A 235 -23.93 14.41 10.73
N THR A 236 -22.91 15.10 11.25
CA THR A 236 -22.33 16.30 10.63
C THR A 236 -21.16 15.99 9.69
N ALA A 237 -20.71 14.73 9.62
CA ALA A 237 -19.66 14.32 8.70
C ALA A 237 -20.26 14.09 7.31
N LEU A 238 -19.56 14.57 6.27
CA LEU A 238 -20.02 14.52 4.89
C LEU A 238 -19.41 13.32 4.16
N SER A 239 -20.11 12.81 3.14
CA SER A 239 -19.49 11.89 2.19
C SER A 239 -18.30 12.54 1.49
N HIS A 240 -17.35 11.72 1.05
CA HIS A 240 -16.15 12.21 0.39
C HIS A 240 -16.46 13.05 -0.86
N ASP A 241 -17.44 12.63 -1.67
CA ASP A 241 -17.86 13.34 -2.88
C ASP A 241 -18.46 14.70 -2.54
N ARG A 242 -19.33 14.77 -1.53
CA ARG A 242 -19.93 16.05 -1.11
C ARG A 242 -18.87 17.00 -0.56
N ALA A 243 -17.94 16.48 0.24
CA ALA A 243 -16.82 17.26 0.75
C ALA A 243 -15.91 17.75 -0.39
N PHE A 244 -15.66 16.91 -1.41
CA PHE A 244 -14.92 17.28 -2.60
C PHE A 244 -15.60 18.42 -3.34
N THR A 245 -16.90 18.32 -3.64
CA THR A 245 -17.68 19.35 -4.34
C THR A 245 -17.59 20.69 -3.61
N ILE A 246 -17.87 20.70 -2.30
CA ILE A 246 -17.81 21.92 -1.48
C ILE A 246 -16.39 22.51 -1.51
N ARG A 247 -15.36 21.68 -1.35
CA ARG A 247 -13.97 22.16 -1.36
C ARG A 247 -13.53 22.65 -2.73
N ALA A 248 -14.00 22.05 -3.81
CA ALA A 248 -13.72 22.47 -5.18
C ALA A 248 -14.36 23.84 -5.49
N GLU A 249 -15.60 24.06 -5.06
CA GLU A 249 -16.30 25.36 -5.19
C GLU A 249 -15.60 26.48 -4.40
N LEU A 250 -15.07 26.14 -3.22
CA LEU A 250 -14.35 27.08 -2.36
C LEU A 250 -12.86 27.22 -2.72
N TRP A 251 -12.36 26.44 -3.68
CA TRP A 251 -10.95 26.42 -4.04
C TRP A 251 -10.60 27.67 -4.86
N GLY A 252 -9.65 28.47 -4.37
CA GLY A 252 -9.24 29.72 -5.03
C GLY A 252 -10.10 30.95 -4.70
N GLY A 253 -11.21 30.79 -3.97
CA GLY A 253 -11.89 31.92 -3.34
C GLY A 253 -11.09 32.48 -2.16
N ASP A 254 -11.43 33.69 -1.71
CA ASP A 254 -10.86 34.44 -0.55
C ASP A 254 -11.11 33.76 0.82
N SER A 255 -11.06 32.43 0.85
CA SER A 255 -11.31 31.57 1.99
C SER A 255 -10.16 31.63 3.00
N SER A 256 -10.15 32.71 3.78
CA SER A 256 -9.71 32.84 5.17
C SER A 256 -8.52 31.96 5.58
N GLY A 257 -7.31 32.49 5.45
CA GLY A 257 -6.12 32.14 6.24
C GLY A 257 -5.63 30.68 6.25
N ARG A 258 -4.38 30.50 6.67
CA ARG A 258 -3.83 29.18 7.02
C ARG A 258 -4.37 28.77 8.39
N VAL A 259 -4.99 27.59 8.49
CA VAL A 259 -5.45 27.02 9.76
C VAL A 259 -4.45 25.96 10.22
N ASP A 260 -3.95 26.09 11.43
CA ASP A 260 -3.18 25.03 12.08
C ASP A 260 -4.14 24.02 12.73
N LEU A 261 -4.52 23.01 11.95
CA LEU A 261 -5.43 21.95 12.40
C LEU A 261 -4.86 21.16 13.58
N ALA A 262 -3.53 20.96 13.66
CA ALA A 262 -2.92 20.19 14.72
C ALA A 262 -3.11 20.88 16.08
N SER A 263 -2.87 22.20 16.12
CA SER A 263 -3.12 23.01 17.31
C SER A 263 -4.60 23.03 17.71
N VAL A 264 -5.53 23.12 16.76
CA VAL A 264 -6.97 23.08 17.03
C VAL A 264 -7.37 21.74 17.65
N ILE A 265 -7.06 20.63 16.97
CA ILE A 265 -7.41 19.28 17.41
C ILE A 265 -6.80 18.97 18.79
N LYS A 266 -5.54 19.34 19.01
CA LYS A 266 -4.84 19.07 20.28
C LYS A 266 -5.48 19.80 21.46
N ASN A 267 -5.95 21.03 21.25
CA ASN A 267 -6.64 21.79 22.29
C ASN A 267 -8.00 21.16 22.64
N VAL A 268 -8.79 20.80 21.63
CA VAL A 268 -10.12 20.19 21.81
C VAL A 268 -10.01 18.79 22.43
N LEU A 269 -9.08 17.96 21.97
CA LEU A 269 -8.87 16.62 22.53
C LEU A 269 -8.44 16.69 23.99
N LYS A 270 -7.52 17.61 24.34
CA LYS A 270 -7.02 17.74 25.72
C LYS A 270 -8.13 18.07 26.71
N SER A 271 -9.17 18.81 26.31
CA SER A 271 -10.31 19.11 27.18
C SER A 271 -11.29 17.95 27.35
N THR A 272 -11.42 17.08 26.34
CA THR A 272 -12.48 16.06 26.32
C THR A 272 -11.96 14.66 26.66
N VAL A 273 -10.75 14.31 26.20
CA VAL A 273 -10.13 13.00 26.36
C VAL A 273 -8.67 13.18 26.80
N PRO A 274 -8.42 13.62 28.05
CA PRO A 274 -7.10 14.06 28.50
C PRO A 274 -6.04 12.95 28.54
N ASP A 275 -6.45 11.69 28.55
CA ASP A 275 -5.56 10.52 28.57
C ASP A 275 -4.87 10.24 27.23
N LEU A 276 -5.33 10.87 26.14
CA LEU A 276 -4.68 10.74 24.84
C LEU A 276 -3.42 11.60 24.77
N VAL A 277 -2.29 10.95 24.52
CA VAL A 277 -0.99 11.58 24.38
C VAL A 277 -0.74 11.91 22.91
N PHE A 278 -0.42 13.18 22.62
CA PHE A 278 0.00 13.58 21.28
C PHE A 278 1.40 13.03 20.96
N GLU A 279 1.56 12.36 19.83
CA GLU A 279 2.88 11.93 19.34
C GLU A 279 3.46 12.88 18.30
N ASN A 280 2.78 13.04 17.16
CA ASN A 280 3.30 13.76 16.01
C ASN A 280 2.18 14.36 15.15
N SER A 281 2.58 15.30 14.29
CA SER A 281 1.78 15.78 13.17
C SER A 281 2.71 16.01 12.00
N ASP A 282 2.30 15.51 10.83
CA ASP A 282 2.97 15.77 9.55
C ASP A 282 1.98 16.41 8.56
N GLY A 283 2.33 16.41 7.27
CA GLY A 283 1.50 16.97 6.20
C GLY A 283 0.22 16.17 5.91
N GLU A 284 0.12 14.93 6.39
CA GLU A 284 -0.95 13.99 6.07
C GLU A 284 -1.81 13.67 7.30
N ALA A 285 -1.22 13.54 8.49
CA ALA A 285 -1.92 13.07 9.67
C ALA A 285 -1.52 13.81 10.96
N ILE A 286 -2.36 13.65 12.00
CA ILE A 286 -2.10 14.06 13.38
C ILE A 286 -2.37 12.83 14.25
N GLN A 287 -1.40 12.40 15.05
CA GLN A 287 -1.45 11.11 15.75
C GLN A 287 -1.46 11.28 17.27
N PHE A 288 -2.35 10.52 17.91
CA PHE A 288 -2.50 10.43 19.36
C PHE A 288 -2.51 8.96 19.78
N THR A 289 -1.99 8.69 20.97
CA THR A 289 -1.94 7.33 21.53
C THR A 289 -2.42 7.30 22.97
N LYS A 290 -2.92 6.14 23.39
CA LYS A 290 -3.21 5.86 24.80
C LYS A 290 -2.83 4.42 25.11
N ARG A 291 -2.01 4.22 26.14
CA ARG A 291 -1.62 2.88 26.58
C ARG A 291 -2.80 2.17 27.21
N ILE A 292 -3.13 0.99 26.70
CA ILE A 292 -4.18 0.14 27.24
C ILE A 292 -3.60 -1.08 27.96
N ALA A 293 -2.52 -1.67 27.46
CA ALA A 293 -1.83 -2.79 28.11
C ALA A 293 -0.31 -2.55 28.12
N PRO A 294 0.51 -3.35 28.85
CA PRO A 294 1.95 -3.12 28.95
C PRO A 294 2.66 -2.92 27.60
N ASN A 295 2.22 -3.64 26.56
CA ASN A 295 2.80 -3.61 25.22
C ASN A 295 1.82 -3.18 24.12
N THR A 296 0.73 -2.50 24.47
CA THR A 296 -0.34 -2.19 23.53
C THR A 296 -0.91 -0.81 23.75
N GLU A 297 -0.99 -0.06 22.66
CA GLU A 297 -1.51 1.29 22.63
C GLU A 297 -2.66 1.39 21.63
N VAL A 298 -3.71 2.10 22.00
CA VAL A 298 -4.72 2.58 21.05
C VAL A 298 -4.13 3.73 20.25
N LEU A 299 -4.44 3.77 18.96
CA LEU A 299 -4.12 4.86 18.05
C LEU A 299 -5.39 5.62 17.68
N ILE A 300 -5.33 6.95 17.77
CA ILE A 300 -6.30 7.85 17.14
C ILE A 300 -5.53 8.70 16.14
N ILE A 301 -5.98 8.68 14.87
CA ILE A 301 -5.30 9.39 13.79
C ILE A 301 -6.31 10.31 13.10
N ILE A 302 -6.00 11.61 13.06
CA ILE A 302 -6.74 12.59 12.27
C ILE A 302 -6.05 12.72 10.93
N SER A 303 -6.61 12.08 9.91
CA SER A 303 -6.07 12.06 8.56
C SER A 303 -6.65 13.19 7.73
N ARG A 304 -5.77 14.06 7.21
CA ARG A 304 -6.16 15.17 6.33
C ARG A 304 -6.71 14.57 5.04
N ALA A 305 -7.99 14.83 4.79
CA ALA A 305 -8.67 14.40 3.60
C ALA A 305 -8.39 15.37 2.46
N LEU A 306 -8.53 14.92 1.21
CA LEU A 306 -8.44 15.76 0.02
C LEU A 306 -7.10 16.52 -0.09
N PRO A 307 -5.95 15.83 -0.24
CA PRO A 307 -4.61 16.42 -0.14
C PRO A 307 -4.33 17.59 -1.12
N ARG A 308 -5.11 17.73 -2.20
CA ARG A 308 -4.99 18.83 -3.17
C ARG A 308 -5.89 20.03 -2.88
N LEU A 309 -7.02 19.82 -2.21
CA LEU A 309 -8.01 20.88 -1.92
C LEU A 309 -7.89 21.42 -0.49
N GLY A 310 -7.30 20.62 0.41
CA GLY A 310 -7.04 20.96 1.80
C GLY A 310 -8.30 21.24 2.62
N LYS A 311 -8.10 21.55 3.91
CA LYS A 311 -9.15 21.91 4.88
C LYS A 311 -10.30 20.89 4.99
N ALA A 312 -9.96 19.61 4.93
CA ALA A 312 -10.84 18.51 5.27
C ALA A 312 -10.07 17.45 6.06
N PHE A 313 -10.75 16.69 6.91
CA PHE A 313 -10.14 15.56 7.62
C PHE A 313 -11.15 14.46 7.95
N THR A 314 -10.63 13.27 8.22
CA THR A 314 -11.37 12.12 8.75
C THR A 314 -10.67 11.57 10.01
N VAL A 315 -11.34 10.68 10.73
CA VAL A 315 -10.83 10.04 11.94
C VAL A 315 -10.60 8.57 11.66
N GLU A 316 -9.41 8.09 11.98
CA GLU A 316 -9.08 6.67 12.00
C GLU A 316 -8.80 6.24 13.45
N ILE A 317 -9.16 4.99 13.74
CA ILE A 317 -8.90 4.31 15.01
C ILE A 317 -8.01 3.10 14.73
N GLY A 318 -7.18 2.73 15.70
CA GLY A 318 -6.25 1.63 15.52
C GLY A 318 -5.62 1.12 16.80
N VAL A 319 -4.72 0.17 16.65
CA VAL A 319 -3.91 -0.41 17.72
C VAL A 319 -2.45 -0.48 17.26
N ARG A 320 -1.52 -0.31 18.19
CA ARG A 320 -0.07 -0.40 17.97
C ARG A 320 0.59 -1.28 19.01
N SER A 321 1.54 -2.09 18.58
CA SER A 321 2.43 -2.82 19.49
C SER A 321 3.60 -1.94 19.92
N THR A 322 3.89 -1.96 21.23
CA THR A 322 5.14 -1.43 21.78
C THR A 322 6.08 -2.54 22.24
N LYS A 323 5.76 -3.80 21.95
CA LYS A 323 6.61 -4.95 22.29
C LYS A 323 7.91 -4.91 21.46
N PRO A 324 9.08 -5.09 22.07
CA PRO A 324 10.33 -5.29 21.34
C PRO A 324 10.20 -6.39 20.27
N GLY A 325 10.75 -6.19 19.07
CA GLY A 325 10.60 -7.11 17.92
C GLY A 325 9.28 -6.97 17.14
N MET A 326 8.22 -6.44 17.74
CA MET A 326 6.96 -6.08 17.06
C MET A 326 6.77 -4.56 16.94
N ALA A 327 7.79 -3.79 17.28
CA ALA A 327 7.81 -2.34 17.10
C ALA A 327 7.52 -2.01 15.62
N GLY A 328 6.48 -1.21 15.40
CA GLY A 328 5.97 -0.85 14.07
C GLY A 328 4.71 -1.58 13.64
N PHE A 329 4.31 -2.67 14.32
CA PHE A 329 3.00 -3.29 14.08
C PHE A 329 1.91 -2.31 14.48
N ARG A 330 1.11 -1.92 13.49
CA ARG A 330 -0.04 -1.07 13.68
C ARG A 330 -1.15 -1.50 12.75
N PHE A 331 -2.36 -1.58 13.27
CA PHE A 331 -3.55 -1.83 12.48
C PHE A 331 -4.49 -0.67 12.68
N LYS A 332 -5.06 -0.16 11.59
CA LYS A 332 -5.96 0.99 11.63
C LYS A 332 -7.08 0.85 10.63
N THR A 333 -8.19 1.52 10.93
CA THR A 333 -9.31 1.63 10.01
C THR A 333 -10.02 2.96 10.23
N ASN A 334 -10.81 3.37 9.24
CA ASN A 334 -11.64 4.55 9.40
C ASN A 334 -12.72 4.30 10.47
N VAL A 335 -12.97 5.28 11.34
CA VAL A 335 -13.94 5.14 12.44
C VAL A 335 -15.36 4.80 11.95
N PHE A 336 -15.72 5.23 10.72
CA PHE A 336 -17.02 4.96 10.11
C PHE A 336 -17.23 3.48 9.77
N ARG A 337 -16.19 2.64 9.78
CA ARG A 337 -16.35 1.19 9.68
C ARG A 337 -17.20 0.62 10.81
N LEU A 338 -17.26 1.27 11.98
CA LEU A 338 -18.13 0.89 13.10
C LEU A 338 -19.62 1.03 12.77
N GLU A 339 -19.99 1.84 11.78
CA GLU A 339 -21.37 1.93 11.27
C GLU A 339 -21.72 0.79 10.29
N ARG A 340 -20.77 -0.11 9.99
CA ARG A 340 -20.85 -1.11 8.93
C ARG A 340 -21.13 -0.51 7.54
N THR A 341 -20.38 0.54 7.21
CA THR A 341 -20.38 1.13 5.87
C THR A 341 -18.97 1.19 5.30
N THR A 342 -18.86 1.10 3.96
CA THR A 342 -17.60 1.35 3.24
C THR A 342 -17.37 2.85 3.01
N GLN A 343 -18.39 3.69 3.18
CA GLN A 343 -18.31 5.11 2.90
C GLN A 343 -17.54 5.84 4.01
N ALA A 344 -16.29 6.19 3.74
CA ALA A 344 -15.54 7.09 4.60
C ALA A 344 -16.17 8.50 4.54
N LYS A 345 -16.48 9.06 5.72
CA LYS A 345 -16.96 10.43 5.86
C LYS A 345 -15.84 11.37 6.33
N CYS A 346 -16.01 12.65 6.10
CA CYS A 346 -15.04 13.67 6.49
C CYS A 346 -15.72 14.98 6.90
N TRP A 347 -15.01 15.77 7.70
CA TRP A 347 -15.40 17.12 8.05
C TRP A 347 -14.65 18.11 7.18
N VAL A 348 -15.34 19.17 6.78
CA VAL A 348 -14.82 20.27 5.95
C VAL A 348 -14.87 21.55 6.78
N TYR A 349 -13.86 22.41 6.61
CA TYR A 349 -13.81 23.72 7.23
C TYR A 349 -13.16 24.74 6.28
N SER A 350 -13.41 26.03 6.52
CA SER A 350 -12.85 27.13 5.72
C SER A 350 -11.98 28.06 6.55
N ASN A 351 -12.37 28.31 7.80
CA ASN A 351 -11.67 29.19 8.74
C ASN A 351 -11.39 28.48 10.07
N ARG A 352 -10.69 29.17 10.97
CA ARG A 352 -10.35 28.65 12.30
C ARG A 352 -11.58 28.37 13.17
N GLY A 353 -12.62 29.20 13.11
CA GLY A 353 -13.85 29.01 13.88
C GLY A 353 -14.58 27.74 13.47
N GLU A 354 -14.75 27.54 12.17
CA GLU A 354 -15.30 26.30 11.62
C GLU A 354 -14.43 25.09 11.97
N ALA A 355 -13.10 25.23 11.89
CA ALA A 355 -12.17 24.15 12.24
C ALA A 355 -12.34 23.70 13.71
N ILE A 356 -12.55 24.63 14.63
CA ILE A 356 -12.85 24.33 16.04
C ILE A 356 -14.19 23.60 16.14
N ALA A 357 -15.25 24.14 15.53
CA ALA A 357 -16.59 23.55 15.61
C ALA A 357 -16.62 22.11 15.06
N VAL A 358 -15.97 21.84 13.92
CA VAL A 358 -15.92 20.47 13.38
C VAL A 358 -14.95 19.56 14.15
N ALA A 359 -13.89 20.13 14.77
CA ALA A 359 -13.02 19.38 15.66
C ALA A 359 -13.78 18.92 16.91
N ASP A 360 -14.61 19.78 17.51
CA ASP A 360 -15.47 19.43 18.65
C ASP A 360 -16.37 18.24 18.28
N LYS A 361 -16.99 18.26 17.09
CA LYS A 361 -17.81 17.14 16.61
C LYS A 361 -17.04 15.86 16.35
N ALA A 362 -15.83 15.94 15.80
CA ALA A 362 -14.98 14.76 15.64
C ALA A 362 -14.51 14.20 16.99
N VAL A 363 -14.27 15.05 17.98
CA VAL A 363 -13.86 14.63 19.33
C VAL A 363 -15.03 14.04 20.12
N GLU A 364 -16.26 14.53 19.94
CA GLU A 364 -17.48 13.88 20.46
C GLU A 364 -17.58 12.41 19.98
N VAL A 365 -17.28 12.16 18.71
CA VAL A 365 -17.22 10.79 18.13
C VAL A 365 -16.13 9.97 18.80
N ILE A 366 -14.92 10.50 18.93
CA ILE A 366 -13.80 9.81 19.59
C ILE A 366 -14.16 9.46 21.04
N ASN A 367 -14.73 10.41 21.79
CA ASN A 367 -15.12 10.20 23.18
C ASN A 367 -16.20 9.10 23.33
N THR A 368 -17.10 8.99 22.35
CA THR A 368 -18.14 7.96 22.31
C THR A 368 -17.57 6.58 21.97
N VAL A 369 -16.67 6.51 20.98
CA VAL A 369 -16.12 5.26 20.45
C VAL A 369 -15.05 4.66 21.34
N LEU A 370 -14.18 5.51 21.89
CA LEU A 370 -12.93 5.09 22.50
C LEU A 370 -13.13 4.07 23.64
N PRO A 371 -14.06 4.24 24.60
CA PRO A 371 -14.22 3.26 25.69
C PRO A 371 -14.63 1.86 25.21
N VAL A 372 -15.53 1.80 24.22
CA VAL A 372 -16.00 0.53 23.62
C VAL A 372 -14.86 -0.13 22.85
N PHE A 373 -14.12 0.67 22.07
CA PHE A 373 -13.01 0.18 21.28
C PHE A 373 -11.83 -0.29 22.15
N GLU A 374 -11.52 0.41 23.23
CA GLU A 374 -10.51 -0.02 24.22
C GLU A 374 -10.88 -1.36 24.85
N SER A 375 -12.14 -1.54 25.25
CA SER A 375 -12.65 -2.80 25.81
C SER A 375 -12.49 -3.95 24.82
N ALA A 376 -12.93 -3.75 23.57
CA ALA A 376 -12.80 -4.74 22.51
C ALA A 376 -11.33 -5.09 22.24
N LEU A 377 -10.43 -4.10 22.15
CA LEU A 377 -9.01 -4.35 21.93
C LEU A 377 -8.35 -5.12 23.09
N ARG A 378 -8.68 -4.80 24.34
CA ARG A 378 -8.13 -5.53 25.50
C ARG A 378 -8.42 -7.02 25.44
N SER A 379 -9.59 -7.42 24.94
CA SER A 379 -9.96 -8.85 24.83
C SER A 379 -9.10 -9.65 23.84
N TYR A 380 -8.36 -8.99 22.94
CA TYR A 380 -7.50 -9.62 21.95
C TYR A 380 -6.02 -9.26 22.04
N PHE A 381 -5.68 -8.12 22.67
CA PHE A 381 -4.32 -7.57 22.70
C PHE A 381 -3.74 -7.39 24.12
N ASP A 382 -4.38 -7.97 25.13
CA ASP A 382 -3.82 -8.05 26.50
C ASP A 382 -3.68 -9.52 26.94
N PRO A 383 -2.54 -10.20 26.64
CA PRO A 383 -1.36 -9.70 25.92
C PRO A 383 -1.53 -9.69 24.38
N TRP A 384 -0.56 -9.10 23.67
CA TRP A 384 -0.53 -9.12 22.20
C TRP A 384 -0.58 -10.56 21.66
N PRO A 385 -1.42 -10.88 20.66
CA PRO A 385 -1.68 -12.26 20.28
C PRO A 385 -0.51 -12.85 19.48
N GLU A 386 0.01 -13.98 19.95
CA GLU A 386 1.04 -14.78 19.27
C GLU A 386 0.45 -15.97 18.50
N GLU A 387 -0.74 -16.42 18.93
CA GLU A 387 -1.53 -17.47 18.32
C GLU A 387 -2.94 -16.96 18.04
N LEU A 388 -3.62 -17.57 17.07
CA LEU A 388 -4.99 -17.20 16.75
C LEU A 388 -5.90 -17.61 17.93
N PRO A 389 -6.61 -16.68 18.59
CA PRO A 389 -7.46 -17.00 19.72
C PRO A 389 -8.56 -18.00 19.36
N ALA A 390 -8.82 -18.96 20.26
CA ALA A 390 -9.75 -20.07 20.01
C ALA A 390 -11.20 -19.62 19.73
N GLN A 391 -11.60 -18.45 20.23
CA GLN A 391 -12.92 -17.88 19.97
C GLN A 391 -13.10 -17.35 18.53
N ILE A 392 -12.01 -17.18 17.76
CA ILE A 392 -12.08 -16.71 16.39
C ILE A 392 -12.43 -17.88 15.46
N GLN A 393 -13.57 -17.79 14.77
CA GLN A 393 -14.00 -18.83 13.84
C GLN A 393 -12.96 -19.04 12.72
N GLN A 394 -12.60 -20.29 12.46
CA GLN A 394 -11.72 -20.66 11.35
C GLN A 394 -12.54 -21.43 10.31
N ARG A 395 -12.71 -20.84 9.11
CA ARG A 395 -13.34 -21.49 7.95
C ARG A 395 -12.30 -22.26 7.13
N GLY A 396 -11.05 -21.82 7.18
CA GLY A 396 -9.95 -22.42 6.45
C GLY A 396 -10.05 -22.19 4.95
N SER A 397 -9.63 -23.20 4.20
CA SER A 397 -9.44 -23.14 2.75
C SER A 397 -10.76 -23.34 1.98
N ILE A 398 -11.51 -22.25 1.80
CA ILE A 398 -12.81 -22.25 1.12
C ILE A 398 -12.77 -21.65 -0.28
N THR A 399 -13.63 -22.13 -1.17
CA THR A 399 -13.84 -21.59 -2.53
C THR A 399 -14.80 -20.41 -2.54
N ALA A 400 -14.90 -19.71 -3.67
CA ALA A 400 -15.83 -18.59 -3.85
C ALA A 400 -17.29 -19.01 -3.67
N ARG A 401 -17.70 -20.19 -4.17
CA ARG A 401 -19.07 -20.69 -3.99
C ARG A 401 -19.36 -21.10 -2.55
N GLN A 402 -18.38 -21.69 -1.86
CA GLN A 402 -18.52 -22.00 -0.42
C GLN A 402 -18.67 -20.73 0.42
N ALA A 403 -17.98 -19.65 0.06
CA ALA A 403 -18.18 -18.34 0.68
C ALA A 403 -19.56 -17.75 0.35
N LEU A 404 -20.01 -17.86 -0.91
CA LEU A 404 -21.34 -17.40 -1.32
C LEU A 404 -22.46 -18.07 -0.52
N VAL A 405 -22.38 -19.39 -0.30
CA VAL A 405 -23.37 -20.14 0.50
C VAL A 405 -23.49 -19.58 1.92
N GLN A 406 -22.41 -19.07 2.50
CA GLN A 406 -22.43 -18.44 3.82
C GLN A 406 -22.91 -16.98 3.79
N ALA A 407 -22.63 -16.26 2.70
CA ALA A 407 -23.01 -14.86 2.53
C ALA A 407 -24.52 -14.69 2.27
N VAL A 408 -25.11 -15.54 1.42
CA VAL A 408 -26.50 -15.39 0.94
C VAL A 408 -27.52 -15.29 2.08
N PRO A 409 -27.51 -16.15 3.12
CA PRO A 409 -28.47 -16.05 4.21
C PRO A 409 -28.39 -14.71 4.96
N LEU A 410 -27.18 -14.18 5.15
CA LEU A 410 -26.95 -12.92 5.86
C LEU A 410 -27.48 -11.72 5.07
N VAL A 411 -27.21 -11.69 3.77
CA VAL A 411 -27.68 -10.61 2.88
C VAL A 411 -29.19 -10.69 2.73
N ARG A 412 -29.73 -11.86 2.38
CA ARG A 412 -31.16 -12.03 2.11
C ARG A 412 -32.04 -11.87 3.34
N HIS A 413 -31.47 -12.00 4.54
CA HIS A 413 -32.16 -11.64 5.76
C HIS A 413 -32.48 -10.14 5.83
N GLN A 414 -31.60 -9.27 5.32
CA GLN A 414 -31.79 -7.81 5.31
C GLN A 414 -32.40 -7.30 3.98
N PHE A 415 -32.04 -7.95 2.88
CA PHE A 415 -32.39 -7.56 1.52
C PHE A 415 -32.87 -8.78 0.74
N PRO A 416 -34.16 -9.17 0.85
CA PRO A 416 -34.67 -10.44 0.31
C PRO A 416 -34.47 -10.62 -1.21
N ASP A 417 -34.47 -9.53 -1.97
CA ASP A 417 -34.29 -9.49 -3.42
C ASP A 417 -32.83 -9.34 -3.86
N ALA A 418 -31.87 -9.30 -2.92
CA ALA A 418 -30.48 -9.04 -3.25
C ALA A 418 -29.88 -10.10 -4.19
N GLN A 419 -29.26 -9.60 -5.25
CA GLN A 419 -28.61 -10.40 -6.30
C GLN A 419 -27.11 -10.16 -6.31
N LEU A 420 -26.35 -11.23 -6.56
CA LEU A 420 -24.90 -11.19 -6.61
C LEU A 420 -24.44 -10.53 -7.92
N ILE A 421 -23.63 -9.48 -7.80
CA ILE A 421 -23.10 -8.65 -8.89
C ILE A 421 -21.65 -9.01 -9.21
N ARG A 422 -20.84 -9.30 -8.19
CA ARG A 422 -19.39 -9.49 -8.34
C ARG A 422 -18.80 -10.35 -7.23
N ILE A 423 -17.77 -11.13 -7.54
CA ILE A 423 -16.92 -11.77 -6.52
C ILE A 423 -15.46 -11.40 -6.81
N VAL A 424 -14.69 -11.07 -5.77
CA VAL A 424 -13.26 -10.75 -5.84
C VAL A 424 -12.55 -11.36 -4.64
N ASN A 425 -11.30 -11.78 -4.77
CA ASN A 425 -10.49 -12.08 -3.60
C ASN A 425 -9.84 -10.81 -3.03
N THR A 426 -9.73 -10.73 -1.70
CA THR A 426 -9.18 -9.53 -1.04
C THR A 426 -8.24 -9.94 0.09
N SER A 427 -7.14 -9.21 0.23
CA SER A 427 -6.24 -9.36 1.38
C SER A 427 -6.79 -8.55 2.54
N ARG A 428 -6.44 -8.96 3.75
CA ARG A 428 -6.73 -8.16 4.93
C ARG A 428 -6.01 -6.82 4.92
N SER A 429 -4.74 -6.83 4.51
CA SER A 429 -3.95 -5.62 4.28
C SER A 429 -2.82 -5.91 3.29
N LEU A 430 -2.32 -4.86 2.65
CA LEU A 430 -1.15 -4.95 1.77
C LEU A 430 0.09 -5.40 2.55
N GLU A 431 0.23 -4.97 3.81
CA GLU A 431 1.34 -5.34 4.68
C GLU A 431 1.34 -6.84 4.98
N VAL A 432 0.16 -7.43 5.25
CA VAL A 432 0.04 -8.88 5.53
C VAL A 432 0.21 -9.68 4.24
N ARG A 433 -0.37 -9.22 3.12
CA ARG A 433 -0.10 -9.84 1.80
C ARG A 433 1.39 -9.86 1.50
N ASP A 434 2.08 -8.79 1.84
CA ASP A 434 3.51 -8.69 1.64
C ASP A 434 4.32 -9.65 2.52
N ALA A 435 3.84 -9.94 3.73
CA ALA A 435 4.50 -10.80 4.71
C ALA A 435 4.17 -12.30 4.56
N GLU A 436 2.90 -12.63 4.28
CA GLU A 436 2.36 -14.01 4.28
C GLU A 436 2.04 -14.55 2.87
N GLY A 437 2.07 -13.68 1.86
CA GLY A 437 1.79 -14.03 0.48
C GLY A 437 0.31 -13.91 0.10
N PRO A 438 -0.11 -14.58 -1.00
CA PRO A 438 -1.38 -14.34 -1.66
C PRO A 438 -2.59 -14.73 -0.80
N GLU A 439 -3.71 -14.11 -1.13
CA GLU A 439 -5.03 -14.34 -0.53
C GLU A 439 -5.65 -15.68 -0.92
N VAL A 440 -5.30 -16.16 -2.11
CA VAL A 440 -5.84 -17.37 -2.73
C VAL A 440 -4.66 -18.23 -3.18
N SER A 441 -4.71 -19.52 -2.89
CA SER A 441 -3.73 -20.50 -3.38
C SER A 441 -4.02 -20.90 -4.83
N ILE A 442 -3.04 -21.54 -5.46
CA ILE A 442 -3.13 -21.97 -6.88
C ILE A 442 -4.25 -22.98 -7.16
N ASP A 443 -4.83 -23.56 -6.13
CA ASP A 443 -6.00 -24.45 -6.20
C ASP A 443 -7.34 -23.68 -6.12
N GLY A 444 -7.30 -22.34 -6.15
CA GLY A 444 -8.47 -21.47 -6.13
C GLY A 444 -9.18 -21.36 -4.78
N ARG A 445 -8.51 -21.72 -3.68
CA ARG A 445 -9.06 -21.62 -2.31
C ARG A 445 -8.38 -20.53 -1.49
N LEU A 446 -9.06 -20.01 -0.47
CA LEU A 446 -8.46 -18.98 0.40
C LEU A 446 -7.27 -19.52 1.19
N THR A 447 -6.27 -18.65 1.38
CA THR A 447 -5.26 -18.75 2.43
C THR A 447 -5.76 -18.04 3.70
N LEU A 448 -5.03 -18.15 4.82
CA LEU A 448 -5.42 -17.51 6.08
C LEU A 448 -5.43 -15.97 6.00
N ASN A 449 -4.64 -15.37 5.12
CA ASN A 449 -4.62 -13.93 4.81
C ASN A 449 -5.82 -13.49 3.92
N GLY A 450 -6.49 -14.43 3.26
CA GLY A 450 -7.50 -14.13 2.26
C GLY A 450 -8.92 -13.98 2.79
N ALA A 451 -9.71 -13.27 1.99
CA ALA A 451 -11.16 -13.26 2.07
C ALA A 451 -11.80 -13.20 0.69
N TRP A 452 -12.98 -13.79 0.56
CA TRP A 452 -13.85 -13.57 -0.60
C TRP A 452 -14.72 -12.34 -0.34
N TRP A 453 -14.62 -11.37 -1.22
CA TRP A 453 -15.45 -10.18 -1.28
C TRP A 453 -16.57 -10.41 -2.29
N LEU A 454 -17.82 -10.34 -1.84
CA LEU A 454 -19.01 -10.58 -2.64
C LEU A 454 -19.86 -9.31 -2.65
N HIS A 455 -20.16 -8.80 -3.83
CA HIS A 455 -20.98 -7.61 -4.01
C HIS A 455 -22.41 -8.00 -4.36
N PHE A 456 -23.37 -7.50 -3.61
CA PHE A 456 -24.79 -7.68 -3.86
C PHE A 456 -25.49 -6.34 -4.10
N TYR A 457 -26.58 -6.39 -4.86
CA TYR A 457 -27.47 -5.26 -5.10
C TYR A 457 -28.93 -5.68 -4.91
N SER A 458 -29.69 -4.86 -4.17
CA SER A 458 -31.14 -4.96 -4.01
C SER A 458 -31.80 -3.86 -4.84
N ALA A 459 -32.53 -4.27 -5.87
CA ALA A 459 -33.22 -3.34 -6.76
C ALA A 459 -34.44 -2.71 -6.08
N ALA A 460 -35.12 -3.46 -5.21
CA ALA A 460 -36.30 -2.97 -4.49
C ALA A 460 -35.96 -1.85 -3.51
N GLN A 461 -34.78 -1.89 -2.90
CA GLN A 461 -34.34 -0.89 -1.94
C GLN A 461 -33.35 0.12 -2.53
N ASP A 462 -32.86 -0.12 -3.75
CA ASP A 462 -31.77 0.63 -4.40
C ASP A 462 -30.50 0.69 -3.53
N VAL A 463 -30.16 -0.45 -2.91
CA VAL A 463 -29.03 -0.58 -1.98
C VAL A 463 -28.00 -1.56 -2.51
N SER A 464 -26.74 -1.18 -2.34
CA SER A 464 -25.55 -1.93 -2.75
C SER A 464 -24.77 -2.32 -1.49
N VAL A 465 -24.49 -3.61 -1.31
CA VAL A 465 -23.80 -4.12 -0.11
C VAL A 465 -22.65 -5.04 -0.49
N GLU A 466 -21.57 -4.97 0.27
CA GLU A 466 -20.50 -5.96 0.20
C GLU A 466 -20.57 -6.94 1.37
N VAL A 467 -20.26 -8.19 1.08
CA VAL A 467 -20.03 -9.23 2.06
C VAL A 467 -18.60 -9.69 1.96
N ASN A 468 -17.83 -9.56 3.03
CA ASN A 468 -16.48 -10.09 3.10
C ASN A 468 -16.48 -11.37 3.96
N VAL A 469 -16.17 -12.51 3.33
CA VAL A 469 -16.10 -13.83 3.96
C VAL A 469 -14.63 -14.23 4.10
N PRO A 470 -14.01 -14.01 5.27
CA PRO A 470 -12.61 -14.32 5.47
C PRO A 470 -12.38 -15.80 5.80
N ALA A 471 -11.16 -16.28 5.56
CA ALA A 471 -10.73 -17.61 5.98
C ALA A 471 -10.76 -17.80 7.52
N ALA A 472 -10.60 -16.70 8.28
CA ALA A 472 -10.73 -16.65 9.74
C ALA A 472 -11.48 -15.39 10.21
N GLY A 473 -12.22 -15.44 11.31
CA GLY A 473 -12.99 -14.32 11.83
C GLY A 473 -14.44 -14.27 11.32
N ARG A 474 -15.14 -13.18 11.58
CA ARG A 474 -16.57 -12.99 11.26
C ARG A 474 -16.77 -12.64 9.79
N ILE A 475 -17.93 -13.02 9.26
CA ILE A 475 -18.40 -12.51 7.98
C ILE A 475 -18.87 -11.08 8.20
N ARG A 476 -18.40 -10.16 7.35
CA ARG A 476 -18.72 -8.73 7.43
C ARG A 476 -19.71 -8.39 6.34
N LEU A 477 -20.79 -7.70 6.70
CA LEU A 477 -21.72 -7.09 5.75
C LEU A 477 -21.57 -5.57 5.88
N LEU A 478 -21.17 -4.89 4.81
CA LEU A 478 -20.98 -3.45 4.79
C LEU A 478 -21.85 -2.81 3.69
N ASP A 479 -22.49 -1.69 4.02
CA ASP A 479 -23.29 -0.89 3.09
C ASP A 479 -22.38 0.07 2.30
N HIS A 480 -22.53 0.14 0.99
CA HIS A 480 -21.75 1.06 0.15
C HIS A 480 -22.18 2.54 0.24
N GLY A 481 -23.23 2.82 1.00
CA GLY A 481 -23.90 4.12 1.06
C GLY A 481 -24.39 4.53 -0.33
N ASP A 482 -24.22 5.82 -0.63
CA ASP A 482 -24.75 6.41 -1.86
C ASP A 482 -23.87 6.16 -3.09
N GLN A 483 -22.76 5.40 -2.96
CA GLN A 483 -21.75 5.24 -4.01
C GLN A 483 -22.33 4.73 -5.35
N TYR A 484 -23.34 3.87 -5.28
CA TYR A 484 -23.96 3.23 -6.45
C TYR A 484 -25.33 3.80 -6.82
N GLN A 485 -25.79 4.86 -6.14
CA GLN A 485 -27.01 5.59 -6.53
C GLN A 485 -26.79 6.47 -7.77
N ASN A 486 -25.53 6.73 -8.15
CA ASN A 486 -25.20 7.46 -9.36
C ASN A 486 -25.72 6.70 -10.59
N PRO A 487 -26.55 7.31 -11.46
CA PRO A 487 -27.09 6.67 -12.66
C PRO A 487 -26.00 6.10 -13.58
N ASN A 488 -24.83 6.73 -13.63
CA ASN A 488 -23.69 6.25 -14.43
C ASN A 488 -23.04 4.98 -13.86
N ALA A 489 -23.22 4.71 -12.57
CA ALA A 489 -22.76 3.50 -11.89
C ALA A 489 -23.79 2.35 -11.96
N ARG A 490 -25.03 2.59 -12.44
CA ARG A 490 -26.04 1.52 -12.54
C ARG A 490 -25.73 0.51 -13.65
N GLY A 491 -24.99 0.92 -14.68
CA GLY A 491 -24.60 0.04 -15.79
C GLY A 491 -23.70 -1.13 -15.38
N ILE A 492 -23.07 -1.07 -14.20
CA ILE A 492 -22.21 -2.14 -13.66
C ILE A 492 -22.92 -3.02 -12.63
N LEU A 493 -24.19 -2.74 -12.29
CA LEU A 493 -24.99 -3.52 -11.34
C LEU A 493 -25.73 -4.65 -12.06
N VAL A 494 -24.99 -5.45 -12.82
CA VAL A 494 -25.54 -6.58 -13.58
C VAL A 494 -25.32 -7.88 -12.80
N PRO A 495 -26.38 -8.65 -12.48
CA PRO A 495 -26.24 -9.91 -11.79
C PRO A 495 -25.42 -10.95 -12.56
N ILE A 496 -24.54 -11.67 -11.87
CA ILE A 496 -23.74 -12.77 -12.42
C ILE A 496 -24.61 -13.97 -12.82
N GLY A 497 -25.76 -14.15 -12.16
CA GLY A 497 -26.58 -15.35 -12.26
C GLY A 497 -25.98 -16.54 -11.49
N GLU A 498 -26.55 -17.73 -11.68
CA GLU A 498 -26.14 -18.95 -10.97
C GLU A 498 -25.18 -19.83 -11.79
N ASP A 499 -25.14 -19.62 -13.11
CA ASP A 499 -24.45 -20.42 -14.12
C ASP A 499 -22.96 -20.01 -14.30
N TRP A 500 -22.16 -20.16 -13.26
CA TRP A 500 -20.70 -19.92 -13.30
C TRP A 500 -19.93 -21.06 -12.63
N ILE A 501 -18.69 -21.32 -13.07
CA ILE A 501 -17.83 -22.37 -12.46
C ILE A 501 -17.16 -21.84 -11.18
N ASP A 502 -16.96 -22.68 -10.17
CA ASP A 502 -16.32 -22.25 -8.92
C ASP A 502 -14.83 -21.91 -9.09
N SER A 503 -14.25 -21.24 -8.09
CA SER A 503 -12.89 -20.70 -8.14
C SER A 503 -11.84 -21.80 -8.30
N ASP A 504 -12.00 -22.96 -7.67
CA ASP A 504 -11.05 -24.08 -7.81
C ASP A 504 -10.95 -24.59 -9.26
N ARG A 505 -12.09 -24.74 -9.94
CA ARG A 505 -12.12 -25.12 -11.35
C ARG A 505 -11.61 -24.00 -12.25
N ALA A 506 -11.93 -22.74 -11.94
CA ALA A 506 -11.44 -21.60 -12.70
C ALA A 506 -9.90 -21.51 -12.67
N PHE A 507 -9.29 -21.71 -11.50
CA PHE A 507 -7.84 -21.78 -11.36
C PHE A 507 -7.26 -22.99 -12.09
N ALA A 508 -7.85 -24.18 -11.96
CA ALA A 508 -7.39 -25.36 -12.71
C ALA A 508 -7.36 -25.13 -14.23
N ILE A 509 -8.38 -24.47 -14.79
CA ILE A 509 -8.42 -24.11 -16.22
C ILE A 509 -7.33 -23.09 -16.56
N ALA A 510 -7.12 -22.07 -15.72
CA ALA A 510 -6.06 -21.09 -15.94
C ALA A 510 -4.66 -21.73 -15.90
N GLU A 511 -4.47 -22.72 -15.02
CA GLU A 511 -3.27 -23.55 -14.96
C GLU A 511 -3.03 -24.34 -16.24
N GLU A 512 -4.08 -25.02 -16.73
CA GLU A 512 -4.07 -25.78 -18.00
C GLU A 512 -3.78 -24.87 -19.20
N GLN A 513 -4.26 -23.62 -19.19
CA GLN A 513 -4.06 -22.63 -20.26
C GLN A 513 -2.71 -21.88 -20.20
N GLY A 514 -1.75 -22.44 -19.48
CA GLY A 514 -0.37 -21.95 -19.44
C GLY A 514 -0.03 -21.12 -18.21
N GLY A 515 -0.91 -21.05 -17.19
CA GLY A 515 -0.58 -20.47 -15.88
C GLY A 515 0.69 -21.08 -15.27
N ARG A 516 0.84 -22.41 -15.37
CA ARG A 516 2.04 -23.13 -14.87
C ARG A 516 3.34 -22.66 -15.54
N GLY A 517 3.34 -22.50 -16.86
CA GLY A 517 4.51 -22.02 -17.60
C GLY A 517 4.82 -20.54 -17.33
N ARG A 518 3.80 -19.74 -17.02
CA ARG A 518 3.92 -18.29 -16.78
C ARG A 518 4.40 -17.97 -15.36
N ARG A 519 4.03 -18.73 -14.33
CA ARG A 519 4.53 -18.54 -12.95
C ARG A 519 6.06 -18.67 -12.83
N GLY A 520 6.66 -19.56 -13.62
CA GLY A 520 8.11 -19.77 -13.62
C GLY A 520 8.93 -18.64 -14.26
N SER A 521 8.28 -17.58 -14.77
CA SER A 521 8.93 -16.55 -15.59
C SER A 521 9.26 -15.24 -14.86
N GLY A 522 8.94 -15.12 -13.57
CA GLY A 522 9.44 -14.03 -12.71
C GLY A 522 8.83 -12.63 -12.94
N ARG A 523 7.63 -12.49 -13.51
CA ARG A 523 7.03 -11.18 -13.88
C ARG A 523 5.51 -11.12 -13.68
N MET A 524 4.95 -9.93 -13.44
CA MET A 524 3.51 -9.68 -13.39
C MET A 524 2.85 -9.95 -14.74
N PHE A 525 1.86 -10.84 -14.78
CA PHE A 525 1.08 -11.17 -15.97
C PHE A 525 -0.39 -11.42 -15.63
N GLY A 526 -1.28 -10.58 -16.14
CA GLY A 526 -2.69 -10.93 -16.21
C GLY A 526 -2.87 -12.15 -17.14
N VAL A 527 -3.49 -13.22 -16.63
CA VAL A 527 -4.09 -14.23 -17.51
C VAL A 527 -5.59 -13.98 -17.48
N SER A 528 -6.06 -13.04 -18.32
CA SER A 528 -7.51 -12.93 -18.54
C SER A 528 -7.97 -14.19 -19.28
N THR A 529 -8.28 -15.23 -18.52
CA THR A 529 -8.91 -16.44 -19.04
C THR A 529 -10.34 -16.07 -19.37
N LYS A 530 -10.59 -15.64 -20.61
CA LYS A 530 -11.96 -15.52 -21.13
C LYS A 530 -12.62 -16.89 -21.08
N LEU A 531 -13.31 -17.18 -19.99
CA LEU A 531 -14.18 -18.34 -19.88
C LEU A 531 -15.49 -18.02 -20.63
N HIS A 532 -15.43 -17.84 -21.96
CA HIS A 532 -16.66 -17.72 -22.73
C HIS A 532 -17.24 -19.11 -23.05
N SER A 533 -18.34 -19.39 -22.37
CA SER A 533 -19.43 -20.23 -22.86
C SER A 533 -20.10 -19.56 -24.08
N PRO A 534 -20.62 -20.32 -25.06
CA PRO A 534 -21.04 -19.84 -26.39
C PRO A 534 -22.35 -19.03 -26.43
N ARG A 535 -22.75 -18.34 -25.36
CA ARG A 535 -23.92 -17.45 -25.34
C ARG A 535 -23.48 -16.01 -25.12
N SER A 536 -24.24 -15.06 -25.65
CA SER A 536 -23.75 -13.72 -25.99
C SER A 536 -23.26 -12.85 -24.81
N ARG A 537 -23.58 -13.14 -23.53
CA ARG A 537 -23.07 -12.42 -22.33
C ARG A 537 -23.15 -13.25 -21.02
N PRO A 538 -22.22 -14.19 -20.74
CA PRO A 538 -22.14 -14.92 -19.47
C PRO A 538 -21.12 -14.28 -18.52
N ALA A 539 -21.29 -14.48 -17.21
CA ALA A 539 -20.27 -14.07 -16.24
C ALA A 539 -18.93 -14.74 -16.51
N CYS A 540 -17.82 -14.02 -16.35
CA CYS A 540 -16.49 -14.54 -16.62
C CYS A 540 -15.53 -14.28 -15.45
N TRP A 541 -14.67 -15.27 -15.18
CA TRP A 541 -13.54 -15.07 -14.29
C TRP A 541 -12.40 -14.37 -15.03
N GLU A 542 -11.81 -13.38 -14.37
CA GLU A 542 -10.50 -12.81 -14.68
C GLU A 542 -9.52 -13.24 -13.60
N ILE A 543 -8.44 -13.93 -13.98
CA ILE A 543 -7.41 -14.46 -13.06
C ILE A 543 -6.06 -13.84 -13.40
N MET A 544 -5.64 -12.85 -12.62
CA MET A 544 -4.37 -12.19 -12.77
C MET A 544 -3.29 -12.85 -11.90
N TYR A 545 -2.17 -13.24 -12.53
CA TYR A 545 -0.98 -13.77 -11.86
C TYR A 545 0.04 -12.64 -11.72
N LEU A 546 0.16 -12.08 -10.53
CA LEU A 546 1.00 -10.94 -10.24
C LEU A 546 2.31 -11.43 -9.60
N VAL A 547 3.39 -11.59 -10.37
CA VAL A 547 4.71 -11.85 -9.77
C VAL A 547 5.38 -10.55 -9.39
N THR A 548 5.54 -10.32 -8.09
CA THR A 548 5.88 -8.98 -7.56
C THR A 548 7.35 -8.81 -7.16
N ASP A 549 8.15 -9.88 -7.06
CA ASP A 549 9.56 -9.75 -6.66
C ASP A 549 10.52 -10.81 -7.24
N GLU A 550 11.83 -10.52 -7.09
CA GLU A 550 12.99 -11.32 -7.53
C GLU A 550 13.06 -12.71 -6.89
N ARG A 551 12.26 -12.99 -5.85
CA ARG A 551 12.22 -14.29 -5.14
C ARG A 551 11.10 -15.20 -5.67
N GLY A 552 10.37 -14.79 -6.71
CA GLY A 552 9.35 -15.61 -7.37
C GLY A 552 8.00 -15.66 -6.65
N ARG A 553 7.66 -14.64 -5.84
CA ARG A 553 6.33 -14.53 -5.20
C ARG A 553 5.24 -14.40 -6.26
N ASN A 554 4.26 -15.31 -6.25
CA ASN A 554 3.11 -15.28 -7.15
C ASN A 554 1.88 -14.80 -6.38
N ASP A 555 1.53 -13.52 -6.51
CA ASP A 555 0.26 -13.01 -6.02
C ASP A 555 -0.84 -13.39 -7.03
N LEU A 556 -2.02 -13.76 -6.52
CA LEU A 556 -3.14 -14.22 -7.34
C LEU A 556 -4.32 -13.28 -7.09
N ILE A 557 -4.71 -12.50 -8.10
CA ILE A 557 -5.91 -11.67 -8.04
C ILE A 557 -6.94 -12.30 -8.96
N VAL A 558 -8.13 -12.53 -8.45
CA VAL A 558 -9.20 -13.22 -9.15
C VAL A 558 -10.52 -12.49 -8.92
N GLN A 559 -11.26 -12.32 -10.00
CA GLN A 559 -12.52 -11.61 -10.02
C GLN A 559 -13.48 -12.24 -11.00
N ILE A 560 -14.78 -12.23 -10.68
CA ILE A 560 -15.86 -12.60 -11.59
C ILE A 560 -16.82 -11.42 -11.71
N ASP A 561 -17.10 -11.04 -12.95
CA ASP A 561 -18.06 -10.00 -13.31
C ASP A 561 -19.03 -10.52 -14.36
N ALA A 562 -20.21 -9.89 -14.42
CA ALA A 562 -21.06 -9.90 -15.61
C ALA A 562 -20.63 -8.80 -16.59
N HIS A 563 -20.53 -9.12 -17.89
CA HIS A 563 -20.18 -8.18 -18.97
C HIS A 563 -21.32 -7.96 -19.96
#